data_AF-A0A7C7DYX6-F1
#
_entry.id   AF-A0A7C7DYX6-F1
#
_cell.length_a   1.000
_cell.length_b   1.000
_cell.length_c   1.000
_cell.angle_alpha   90.00
_cell.angle_beta   90.00
_cell.angle_gamma   90.00
#
_symmetry.space_group_name_H-M   'P 1'
#
loop_
_entity.id
_entity.type
_entity.pdbx_description
1 polymer ?
#
loop_
_entity_poly.entity_id
_entity_poly.type
_entity_poly.pdbx_seq_one_letter_code
_entity_poly.pdbx_strand_id
1 'polypeptide(L)'
;IRYFFYNGGNDSMDTCNKISKFMQKAGYECRVMGVPKTIDNDLYATDHCPGYGSAAKYVATATMEVYHDARVYDTPMVCVLEVMGRNAGWLTAATALAAYKGAGPDLIYLPEIVFDMDKFIADCKKVYEKSNGKLIVAVSEGIKDKDGKYISEYGSDLAKMKDSFGHAQLGGVGQVLANVLKKELGCKARAIEFSLLQRCAAHWASKTDVEEAFMAGRKAVQFAVEGITDHMVAYERTVKDGKYECNYVLVNLSEVANTEKKIPREWINADGTGLTQDFIDYALPLIEGESKPPIEDGLPRFAKLKKVLYKAD
;
A
#
# COMPACT_ATOMS: atom_id res chain seq x y z
N ILE A 1 -5.85 -29.82 -15.77
CA ILE A 1 -6.03 -28.34 -15.69
C ILE A 1 -5.27 -27.76 -16.88
N ARG A 2 -5.90 -26.96 -17.76
CA ARG A 2 -5.26 -26.39 -18.97
C ARG A 2 -4.99 -24.89 -18.88
N TYR A 3 -5.46 -24.25 -17.82
CA TYR A 3 -5.30 -22.83 -17.55
C TYR A 3 -4.96 -22.66 -16.08
N PHE A 4 -3.94 -21.86 -15.78
CA PHE A 4 -3.50 -21.52 -14.44
C PHE A 4 -3.42 -20.00 -14.34
N PHE A 5 -4.29 -19.43 -13.52
CA PHE A 5 -4.31 -18.01 -13.20
C PHE A 5 -3.89 -17.84 -11.75
N TYR A 6 -2.85 -17.07 -11.50
CA TYR A 6 -2.43 -16.80 -10.13
C TYR A 6 -2.51 -15.32 -9.82
N ASN A 7 -3.35 -15.00 -8.83
CA ASN A 7 -3.60 -13.65 -8.37
C ASN A 7 -2.71 -13.36 -7.15
N GLY A 8 -1.76 -12.44 -7.29
CA GLY A 8 -0.86 -12.08 -6.21
C GLY A 8 0.21 -11.05 -6.57
N GLY A 9 1.16 -10.88 -5.65
CA GLY A 9 2.26 -9.92 -5.77
C GLY A 9 3.53 -10.57 -6.33
N ASN A 10 4.69 -10.02 -5.95
CA ASN A 10 6.01 -10.43 -6.46
C ASN A 10 6.26 -11.94 -6.37
N ASP A 11 6.06 -12.56 -5.21
CA ASP A 11 6.27 -14.01 -5.01
C ASP A 11 5.33 -14.87 -5.87
N SER A 12 4.12 -14.38 -6.13
CA SER A 12 3.16 -15.06 -6.99
C SER A 12 3.56 -14.97 -8.46
N MET A 13 4.15 -13.86 -8.89
CA MET A 13 4.68 -13.73 -10.25
C MET A 13 5.90 -14.61 -10.48
N ASP A 14 6.78 -14.74 -9.49
CA ASP A 14 7.88 -15.71 -9.51
C ASP A 14 7.37 -17.17 -9.57
N THR A 15 6.34 -17.49 -8.78
CA THR A 15 5.68 -18.80 -8.82
C THR A 15 5.07 -19.09 -10.19
N CYS A 16 4.35 -18.13 -10.78
CA CYS A 16 3.81 -18.23 -12.13
C CYS A 16 4.92 -18.49 -13.16
N ASN A 17 6.03 -17.75 -13.10
CA ASN A 17 7.16 -17.92 -14.00
C ASN A 17 7.69 -19.37 -13.92
N LYS A 18 7.96 -19.86 -12.70
CA LYS A 18 8.47 -21.22 -12.46
C LYS A 18 7.52 -22.30 -12.96
N ILE A 19 6.22 -22.17 -12.69
CA ILE A 19 5.20 -23.11 -13.17
C ILE A 19 5.13 -23.09 -14.70
N SER A 20 5.13 -21.90 -15.33
CA SER A 20 5.12 -21.73 -16.78
C SER A 20 6.29 -22.45 -17.45
N LYS A 21 7.53 -22.20 -16.99
CA LYS A 21 8.73 -22.86 -17.52
C LYS A 21 8.70 -24.37 -17.31
N PHE A 22 8.20 -24.84 -16.16
CA PHE A 22 8.05 -26.27 -15.89
C PHE A 22 7.07 -26.95 -16.85
N MET A 23 5.87 -26.38 -17.05
CA MET A 23 4.85 -26.94 -17.95
C MET A 23 5.33 -27.01 -19.39
N GLN A 24 6.00 -25.94 -19.86
CA GLN A 24 6.62 -25.91 -21.19
C GLN A 24 7.68 -26.99 -21.36
N LYS A 25 8.61 -27.12 -20.39
CA LYS A 25 9.65 -28.15 -20.41
C LYS A 25 9.07 -29.57 -20.40
N ALA A 26 7.96 -29.78 -19.71
CA ALA A 26 7.27 -31.07 -19.65
C ALA A 26 6.44 -31.40 -20.90
N GLY A 27 6.31 -30.47 -21.86
CA GLY A 27 5.42 -30.63 -23.01
C GLY A 27 3.93 -30.70 -22.62
N TYR A 28 3.57 -30.22 -21.43
CA TYR A 28 2.19 -30.20 -20.96
C TYR A 28 1.54 -28.90 -21.36
N GLU A 29 0.55 -28.96 -22.25
CA GLU A 29 -0.19 -27.76 -22.65
C GLU A 29 -0.99 -27.21 -21.46
N CYS A 30 -0.51 -26.10 -20.89
CA CYS A 30 -1.16 -25.32 -19.85
C CYS A 30 -0.80 -23.85 -20.04
N ARG A 31 -1.81 -22.99 -20.14
CA ARG A 31 -1.62 -21.54 -20.22
C ARG A 31 -1.47 -20.98 -18.80
N VAL A 32 -0.35 -20.33 -18.53
CA VAL A 32 -0.03 -19.75 -17.22
C VAL A 32 -0.05 -18.23 -17.34
N MET A 33 -0.92 -17.58 -16.56
CA MET A 33 -1.06 -16.13 -16.53
C MET A 33 -0.99 -15.59 -15.10
N GLY A 34 -0.19 -14.53 -14.92
CA GLY A 34 -0.20 -13.73 -13.70
C GLY A 34 -1.34 -12.71 -13.71
N VAL A 35 -2.03 -12.58 -12.57
CA VAL A 35 -3.00 -11.51 -12.31
C VAL A 35 -2.41 -10.62 -11.20
N PRO A 36 -2.13 -9.34 -11.47
CA PRO A 36 -1.42 -8.48 -10.52
C PRO A 36 -2.29 -8.20 -9.30
N LYS A 37 -1.71 -8.25 -8.10
CA LYS A 37 -2.35 -7.79 -6.86
C LYS A 37 -1.32 -7.44 -5.81
N THR A 38 -1.35 -6.22 -5.33
CA THR A 38 -0.57 -5.78 -4.16
C THR A 38 -1.10 -4.43 -3.70
N ILE A 39 -1.32 -4.28 -2.40
CA ILE A 39 -1.67 -2.97 -1.82
C ILE A 39 -0.42 -2.11 -1.67
N ASP A 40 0.76 -2.73 -1.62
CA ASP A 40 2.06 -2.05 -1.51
C ASP A 40 2.44 -1.34 -2.81
N ASN A 41 1.70 -1.59 -3.90
CA ASN A 41 1.88 -0.97 -5.20
C ASN A 41 3.30 -1.14 -5.78
N ASP A 42 3.93 -2.28 -5.48
CA ASP A 42 5.35 -2.54 -5.66
C ASP A 42 5.66 -3.50 -6.82
N LEU A 43 4.67 -3.94 -7.60
CA LEU A 43 4.93 -4.71 -8.82
C LEU A 43 5.59 -3.82 -9.88
N TYR A 44 6.70 -4.32 -10.42
CA TYR A 44 7.39 -3.69 -11.55
C TYR A 44 6.57 -3.74 -12.85
N ALA A 45 6.87 -2.82 -13.78
CA ALA A 45 6.29 -2.71 -15.13
C ALA A 45 4.78 -2.42 -15.23
N THR A 46 4.07 -2.23 -14.11
CA THR A 46 2.68 -1.77 -14.07
C THR A 46 2.59 -0.38 -13.45
N ASP A 47 1.76 0.52 -13.99
CA ASP A 47 1.58 1.90 -13.49
C ASP A 47 1.18 1.88 -12.01
N HIS A 48 0.18 1.06 -11.68
CA HIS A 48 -0.27 0.79 -10.32
C HIS A 48 -0.77 -0.65 -10.20
N CYS A 49 -1.17 -1.06 -8.99
CA CYS A 49 -1.56 -2.43 -8.68
C CYS A 49 -3.00 -2.53 -8.14
N PRO A 50 -3.74 -3.59 -8.47
CA PRO A 50 -5.05 -3.85 -7.87
C PRO A 50 -5.01 -3.92 -6.34
N GLY A 51 -5.93 -3.19 -5.73
CA GLY A 51 -6.07 -3.03 -4.28
C GLY A 51 -5.39 -1.79 -3.72
N TYR A 52 -4.37 -1.24 -4.40
CA TYR A 52 -3.67 -0.04 -3.94
C TYR A 52 -4.61 1.17 -3.91
N GLY A 53 -5.36 1.44 -4.98
CA GLY A 53 -6.24 2.61 -5.05
C GLY A 53 -7.28 2.63 -3.92
N SER A 54 -7.88 1.48 -3.60
CA SER A 54 -8.82 1.36 -2.47
C SER A 54 -8.13 1.53 -1.12
N ALA A 55 -6.96 0.93 -0.93
CA ALA A 55 -6.19 1.07 0.31
C ALA A 55 -5.72 2.51 0.52
N ALA A 56 -5.21 3.17 -0.52
CA ALA A 56 -4.85 4.59 -0.53
C ALA A 56 -6.04 5.49 -0.21
N LYS A 57 -7.21 5.22 -0.79
CA LYS A 57 -8.46 5.95 -0.48
C LYS A 57 -8.80 5.85 1.01
N TYR A 58 -8.74 4.64 1.58
CA TYR A 58 -8.98 4.43 3.01
C TYR A 58 -7.95 5.17 3.86
N VAL A 59 -6.65 5.00 3.59
CA VAL A 59 -5.56 5.65 4.35
C VAL A 59 -5.71 7.16 4.35
N ALA A 60 -5.98 7.77 3.19
CA ALA A 60 -6.21 9.20 3.08
C ALA A 60 -7.44 9.64 3.89
N THR A 61 -8.58 8.94 3.74
CA THR A 61 -9.82 9.29 4.44
C THR A 61 -9.68 9.17 5.96
N ALA A 62 -9.16 8.04 6.45
CA ALA A 62 -8.94 7.82 7.88
C ALA A 62 -7.96 8.84 8.48
N THR A 63 -6.96 9.25 7.71
CA THR A 63 -6.03 10.32 8.12
C THR A 63 -6.75 11.66 8.28
N MET A 64 -7.68 12.01 7.39
CA MET A 64 -8.50 13.22 7.52
C MET A 64 -9.39 13.17 8.77
N GLU A 65 -9.98 12.01 9.07
CA GLU A 65 -10.78 11.81 10.28
C GLU A 65 -9.93 11.99 11.55
N VAL A 66 -8.72 11.41 11.58
CA VAL A 66 -7.78 11.61 12.69
C VAL A 66 -7.35 13.07 12.79
N TYR A 67 -7.14 13.77 11.67
CA TYR A 67 -6.80 15.19 11.68
C TYR A 67 -7.85 16.03 12.39
N HIS A 68 -9.13 15.79 12.09
CA HIS A 68 -10.24 16.49 12.76
C HIS A 68 -10.31 16.15 14.26
N ASP A 69 -10.18 14.87 14.63
CA ASP A 69 -10.15 14.46 16.05
C ASP A 69 -8.98 15.09 16.81
N ALA A 70 -7.79 15.10 16.20
CA ALA A 70 -6.59 15.60 16.85
C ALA A 70 -6.61 17.12 17.11
N ARG A 71 -7.45 17.85 16.36
CA ARG A 71 -7.54 19.32 16.38
C ARG A 71 -8.84 19.86 16.97
N VAL A 72 -9.75 19.01 17.46
CA VAL A 72 -11.03 19.45 18.04
C VAL A 72 -10.91 20.18 19.39
N TYR A 73 -9.85 19.89 20.16
CA TYR A 73 -9.59 20.50 21.48
C TYR A 73 -8.33 21.36 21.47
N ASP A 74 -8.26 22.39 22.32
CA ASP A 74 -7.07 23.27 22.48
C ASP A 74 -5.95 22.68 23.33
N THR A 75 -5.94 21.36 23.55
CA THR A 75 -4.90 20.68 24.34
C THR A 75 -3.76 20.16 23.46
N PRO A 76 -2.48 20.29 23.86
CA PRO A 76 -1.38 19.74 23.10
C PRO A 76 -1.52 18.24 22.87
N MET A 77 -1.27 17.80 21.65
CA MET A 77 -1.49 16.43 21.23
C MET A 77 -0.57 16.04 20.08
N VAL A 78 0.09 14.89 20.26
CA VAL A 78 0.90 14.23 19.24
C VAL A 78 0.21 12.93 18.81
N CYS A 79 0.09 12.71 17.51
CA CYS A 79 -0.43 11.48 16.93
C CYS A 79 0.56 10.92 15.91
N VAL A 80 0.95 9.67 16.07
CA VAL A 80 1.78 8.93 15.09
C VAL A 80 0.90 7.90 14.40
N LEU A 81 0.68 8.06 13.10
CA LEU A 81 -0.06 7.15 12.24
C LEU A 81 0.92 6.12 11.67
N GLU A 82 0.75 4.86 12.02
CA GLU A 82 1.51 3.74 11.46
C GLU A 82 0.73 3.12 10.29
N VAL A 83 1.34 3.16 9.11
CA VAL A 83 0.75 2.75 7.83
C VAL A 83 1.58 1.60 7.23
N MET A 84 0.91 0.68 6.52
CA MET A 84 1.60 -0.44 5.87
C MET A 84 2.57 0.05 4.78
N GLY A 85 3.54 -0.78 4.45
CA GLY A 85 4.48 -0.54 3.36
C GLY A 85 5.90 -0.95 3.74
N ARG A 86 6.18 -2.26 3.65
CA ARG A 86 7.42 -2.86 4.16
C ARG A 86 8.69 -2.40 3.45
N ASN A 87 8.68 -2.45 2.12
CA ASN A 87 9.84 -2.12 1.28
C ASN A 87 9.63 -0.87 0.41
N ALA A 88 8.37 -0.44 0.27
CA ALA A 88 7.96 0.73 -0.51
C ALA A 88 6.90 1.53 0.24
N GLY A 89 6.96 2.86 0.12
CA GLY A 89 6.18 3.81 0.91
C GLY A 89 4.81 4.17 0.35
N TRP A 90 4.34 3.52 -0.72
CA TRP A 90 3.17 3.95 -1.51
C TRP A 90 1.91 4.20 -0.67
N LEU A 91 1.56 3.29 0.24
CA LEU A 91 0.41 3.48 1.13
C LEU A 91 0.63 4.60 2.14
N THR A 92 1.82 4.70 2.72
CA THR A 92 2.14 5.80 3.65
C THR A 92 2.10 7.15 2.93
N ALA A 93 2.59 7.21 1.68
CA ALA A 93 2.53 8.40 0.85
C ALA A 93 1.08 8.82 0.55
N ALA A 94 0.11 7.90 0.51
CA ALA A 94 -1.30 8.24 0.32
C ALA A 94 -1.86 9.16 1.42
N THR A 95 -1.23 9.22 2.60
CA THR A 95 -1.58 10.24 3.62
C THR A 95 -1.34 11.68 3.14
N ALA A 96 -0.48 11.89 2.14
CA ALA A 96 -0.28 13.18 1.49
C ALA A 96 -1.53 13.67 0.74
N LEU A 97 -2.42 12.77 0.31
CA LEU A 97 -3.71 13.16 -0.30
C LEU A 97 -4.60 13.88 0.73
N ALA A 98 -4.56 13.46 1.99
CA ALA A 98 -5.23 14.15 3.08
C ALA A 98 -4.63 15.56 3.30
N ALA A 99 -3.30 15.67 3.23
CA ALA A 99 -2.60 16.96 3.35
C ALA A 99 -2.93 17.90 2.19
N TYR A 100 -2.99 17.39 0.97
CA TYR A 100 -3.43 18.11 -0.22
C TYR A 100 -4.85 18.67 -0.08
N LYS A 101 -5.73 17.96 0.65
CA LYS A 101 -7.09 18.44 0.99
C LYS A 101 -7.14 19.30 2.27
N GLY A 102 -6.01 19.62 2.88
CA GLY A 102 -5.91 20.49 4.06
C GLY A 102 -6.19 19.80 5.40
N ALA A 103 -6.25 18.47 5.44
CA ALA A 103 -6.53 17.68 6.64
C ALA A 103 -5.59 16.47 6.77
N GLY A 104 -4.29 16.68 6.58
CA GLY A 104 -3.29 15.60 6.58
C GLY A 104 -2.28 15.65 7.72
N PRO A 105 -1.31 14.73 7.71
CA PRO A 105 -0.22 14.75 8.66
C PRO A 105 0.68 15.96 8.39
N ASP A 106 1.36 16.44 9.44
CA ASP A 106 2.33 17.52 9.32
C ASP A 106 3.69 17.00 8.77
N LEU A 107 4.01 15.72 9.00
CA LEU A 107 5.24 15.06 8.52
C LEU A 107 4.94 13.63 8.05
N ILE A 108 5.61 13.18 6.99
CA ILE A 108 5.47 11.84 6.40
C ILE A 108 6.84 11.20 6.22
N TYR A 109 7.07 10.02 6.82
CA TYR A 109 8.33 9.28 6.72
C TYR A 109 8.13 7.95 5.98
N LEU A 110 8.91 7.79 4.91
CA LEU A 110 8.82 6.68 3.96
C LEU A 110 10.05 5.76 4.07
N PRO A 111 9.92 4.46 3.76
CA PRO A 111 11.03 3.50 3.82
C PRO A 111 12.11 3.74 2.74
N GLU A 112 11.81 4.57 1.73
CA GLU A 112 12.76 5.03 0.72
C GLU A 112 13.85 5.95 1.27
N ILE A 113 13.63 6.59 2.42
CA ILE A 113 14.58 7.50 3.06
C ILE A 113 15.12 6.85 4.33
N VAL A 114 16.46 6.87 4.49
CA VAL A 114 17.11 6.43 5.73
C VAL A 114 16.58 7.26 6.90
N PHE A 115 16.03 6.57 7.90
CA PHE A 115 15.46 7.21 9.06
C PHE A 115 16.56 7.62 10.05
N ASP A 116 16.49 8.86 10.51
CA ASP A 116 17.37 9.41 11.53
C ASP A 116 16.51 9.89 12.70
N MET A 117 16.72 9.29 13.88
CA MET A 117 15.92 9.56 15.08
C MET A 117 16.11 10.99 15.58
N ASP A 118 17.32 11.54 15.52
CA ASP A 118 17.62 12.88 16.01
C ASP A 118 17.00 13.94 15.09
N LYS A 119 17.11 13.74 13.77
CA LYS A 119 16.41 14.56 12.77
C LYS A 119 14.90 14.48 12.96
N PHE A 120 14.35 13.28 13.15
CA PHE A 120 12.92 13.07 13.39
C PHE A 120 12.41 13.88 14.60
N ILE A 121 13.14 13.82 15.73
CA ILE A 121 12.80 14.58 16.94
C ILE A 121 12.87 16.09 16.66
N ALA A 122 13.91 16.55 15.96
CA ALA A 122 14.08 17.96 15.64
C ALA A 122 12.97 18.51 14.73
N ASP A 123 12.60 17.77 13.69
CA ASP A 123 11.51 18.13 12.77
C ASP A 123 10.16 18.15 13.51
N CYS A 124 9.91 17.16 14.37
CA CYS A 124 8.70 17.10 15.19
C CYS A 124 8.60 18.28 16.17
N LYS A 125 9.70 18.63 16.88
CA LYS A 125 9.75 19.78 17.79
C LYS A 125 9.41 21.08 17.06
N LYS A 126 10.05 21.30 15.90
CA LYS A 126 9.83 22.48 15.07
C LYS A 126 8.38 22.65 14.63
N VAL A 127 7.72 21.56 14.22
CA VAL A 127 6.30 21.59 13.84
C VAL A 127 5.42 21.81 15.07
N TYR A 128 5.66 21.06 16.14
CA TYR A 128 4.90 21.13 17.38
C TYR A 128 4.86 22.55 17.97
N GLU A 129 6.00 23.24 18.00
CA GLU A 129 6.12 24.64 18.46
C GLU A 129 5.30 25.61 17.59
N LYS A 130 5.32 25.43 16.26
CA LYS A 130 4.58 26.27 15.32
C LYS A 130 3.08 26.02 15.32
N SER A 131 2.67 24.80 15.63
CA SER A 131 1.29 24.32 15.55
C SER A 131 0.57 24.35 16.90
N ASN A 132 1.02 25.19 17.84
CA ASN A 132 0.46 25.32 19.20
C ASN A 132 0.31 23.97 19.92
N GLY A 133 1.34 23.12 19.81
CA GLY A 133 1.38 21.81 20.45
C GLY A 133 0.59 20.71 19.73
N LYS A 134 0.18 20.92 18.48
CA LYS A 134 -0.46 19.90 17.64
C LYS A 134 0.52 19.30 16.65
N LEU A 135 0.59 17.98 16.59
CA LEU A 135 1.46 17.27 15.67
C LEU A 135 0.84 15.94 15.25
N ILE A 136 0.76 15.71 13.94
CA ILE A 136 0.40 14.43 13.34
C ILE A 136 1.55 14.01 12.43
N VAL A 137 2.04 12.79 12.61
CA VAL A 137 3.10 12.22 11.78
C VAL A 137 2.60 10.92 11.17
N ALA A 138 2.74 10.74 9.86
CA ALA A 138 2.56 9.44 9.22
C ALA A 138 3.91 8.76 9.03
N VAL A 139 4.00 7.49 9.40
CA VAL A 139 5.22 6.68 9.27
C VAL A 139 4.87 5.33 8.67
N SER A 140 5.71 4.88 7.74
CA SER A 140 5.65 3.51 7.25
C SER A 140 6.16 2.55 8.32
N GLU A 141 5.52 1.38 8.45
CA GLU A 141 6.02 0.25 9.26
C GLU A 141 7.44 -0.21 8.84
N GLY A 142 7.84 0.12 7.61
CA GLY A 142 9.07 -0.34 6.98
C GLY A 142 10.28 0.58 7.14
N ILE A 143 10.17 1.69 7.87
CA ILE A 143 11.31 2.62 8.04
C ILE A 143 12.49 1.96 8.77
N LYS A 144 13.70 2.28 8.31
CA LYS A 144 14.96 1.71 8.78
C LYS A 144 15.97 2.80 9.06
N ASP A 145 16.82 2.57 10.06
CA ASP A 145 17.99 3.42 10.31
C ASP A 145 19.11 3.20 9.28
N LYS A 146 20.21 3.94 9.46
CA LYS A 146 21.42 3.86 8.62
C LYS A 146 22.09 2.48 8.60
N ASP A 147 21.86 1.66 9.63
CA ASP A 147 22.40 0.32 9.77
C ASP A 147 21.45 -0.73 9.17
N GLY A 148 20.32 -0.30 8.59
CA GLY A 148 19.31 -1.14 7.96
C GLY A 148 18.38 -1.83 8.95
N LYS A 149 18.41 -1.46 10.22
CA LYS A 149 17.57 -2.03 11.27
C LYS A 149 16.20 -1.35 11.28
N TYR A 150 15.13 -2.13 11.41
CA TYR A 150 13.78 -1.56 11.48
C TYR A 150 13.59 -0.77 12.77
N ILE A 151 12.91 0.37 12.70
CA ILE A 151 12.67 1.21 13.88
C ILE A 151 11.72 0.52 14.88
N SER A 152 10.82 -0.35 14.42
CA SER A 152 9.98 -1.19 15.30
C SER A 152 10.81 -2.07 16.25
N GLU A 153 12.01 -2.49 15.86
CA GLU A 153 12.91 -3.32 16.68
C GLU A 153 13.52 -2.57 17.88
N TYR A 154 13.33 -1.25 17.97
CA TYR A 154 13.74 -0.47 19.13
C TYR A 154 12.73 -0.54 20.29
N GLY A 155 11.52 -1.10 20.05
CA GLY A 155 10.45 -1.21 21.03
C GLY A 155 10.17 -2.63 21.55
N SER A 156 10.93 -3.10 22.54
CA SER A 156 10.66 -4.33 23.34
C SER A 156 10.54 -5.67 22.58
N ASP A 157 10.62 -6.79 23.31
CA ASP A 157 10.97 -8.16 22.85
C ASP A 157 10.10 -8.82 21.74
N LEU A 158 8.96 -8.24 21.37
CA LEU A 158 8.05 -8.78 20.33
C LEU A 158 8.63 -8.70 18.91
N ALA A 159 9.56 -7.79 18.65
CA ALA A 159 10.19 -7.61 17.33
C ALA A 159 11.13 -8.75 16.89
N LYS A 160 11.27 -9.82 17.69
CA LYS A 160 12.14 -10.97 17.40
C LYS A 160 11.42 -12.12 16.65
N MET A 161 10.11 -12.03 16.40
CA MET A 161 9.39 -13.07 15.66
C MET A 161 9.53 -12.87 14.15
N LYS A 162 9.86 -13.96 13.43
CA LYS A 162 9.89 -14.02 11.97
C LYS A 162 8.64 -14.73 11.46
N ASP A 163 8.10 -14.31 10.32
CA ASP A 163 6.99 -15.00 9.66
C ASP A 163 7.44 -16.29 8.95
N SER A 164 6.47 -17.00 8.34
CA SER A 164 6.68 -18.25 7.60
C SER A 164 7.63 -18.13 6.40
N PHE A 165 7.93 -16.91 5.94
CA PHE A 165 8.84 -16.61 4.83
C PHE A 165 10.20 -16.10 5.32
N GLY A 166 10.43 -16.07 6.64
CA GLY A 166 11.69 -15.63 7.26
C GLY A 166 11.82 -14.11 7.41
N HIS A 167 10.74 -13.37 7.17
CA HIS A 167 10.69 -11.93 7.30
C HIS A 167 10.44 -11.49 8.74
N ALA A 168 11.11 -10.44 9.22
CA ALA A 168 10.80 -9.85 10.52
C ALA A 168 9.33 -9.41 10.57
N GLN A 169 8.61 -9.80 11.63
CA GLN A 169 7.23 -9.36 11.85
C GLN A 169 7.24 -7.84 12.10
N LEU A 170 6.61 -7.10 11.19
CA LEU A 170 6.46 -5.66 11.30
C LEU A 170 5.23 -5.28 12.14
N GLY A 171 5.24 -4.06 12.66
CA GLY A 171 4.28 -3.55 13.63
C GLY A 171 4.96 -2.84 14.80
N GLY A 172 4.36 -1.78 15.31
CA GLY A 172 4.74 -1.12 16.56
C GLY A 172 5.72 0.05 16.42
N VAL A 173 6.11 0.43 15.19
CA VAL A 173 6.94 1.62 14.97
C VAL A 173 6.26 2.90 15.45
N GLY A 174 4.95 3.02 15.26
CA GLY A 174 4.16 4.15 15.72
C GLY A 174 4.22 4.26 17.25
N GLN A 175 4.17 3.13 17.95
CA GLN A 175 4.26 3.11 19.41
C GLN A 175 5.67 3.46 19.91
N VAL A 176 6.72 2.99 19.23
CA VAL A 176 8.12 3.39 19.51
C VAL A 176 8.27 4.91 19.39
N LEU A 177 7.87 5.48 18.26
CA LEU A 177 8.03 6.91 17.99
C LEU A 177 7.14 7.77 18.87
N ALA A 178 5.90 7.35 19.17
CA ALA A 178 5.04 8.05 20.11
C ALA A 178 5.66 8.09 21.52
N ASN A 179 6.32 7.02 21.96
CA ASN A 179 7.02 7.00 23.25
C ASN A 179 8.24 7.93 23.27
N VAL A 180 9.00 8.00 22.17
CA VAL A 180 10.10 8.96 22.01
C VAL A 180 9.55 10.40 22.09
N LEU A 181 8.55 10.74 21.28
CA LEU A 181 7.98 12.09 21.25
C LEU A 181 7.34 12.48 22.58
N LYS A 182 6.71 11.54 23.31
CA LYS A 182 6.17 11.80 24.65
C LYS A 182 7.26 12.26 25.63
N LYS A 183 8.44 11.62 25.60
CA LYS A 183 9.58 11.99 26.46
C LYS A 183 10.17 13.33 26.05
N GLU A 184 10.31 13.56 24.75
CA GLU A 184 10.93 14.76 24.19
C GLU A 184 10.07 16.02 24.26
N LEU A 185 8.74 15.88 24.18
CA LEU A 185 7.78 17.00 24.13
C LEU A 185 6.98 17.19 25.42
N GLY A 186 7.02 16.23 26.35
CA GLY A 186 6.33 16.31 27.63
C GLY A 186 4.80 16.34 27.53
N CYS A 187 4.23 15.93 26.39
CA CYS A 187 2.78 15.98 26.13
C CYS A 187 2.17 14.58 25.90
N LYS A 188 0.84 14.54 25.75
CA LYS A 188 0.15 13.30 25.36
C LYS A 188 0.53 12.96 23.92
N ALA A 189 1.15 11.79 23.73
CA ALA A 189 1.39 11.20 22.42
C ALA A 189 0.64 9.87 22.31
N ARG A 190 0.04 9.62 21.15
CA ARG A 190 -0.63 8.35 20.82
C ARG A 190 -0.16 7.81 19.48
N ALA A 191 -0.12 6.50 19.37
CA ALA A 191 0.03 5.80 18.10
C ALA A 191 -1.34 5.33 17.63
N ILE A 192 -1.59 5.40 16.32
CA ILE A 192 -2.74 4.79 15.66
C ILE A 192 -2.18 3.89 14.56
N GLU A 193 -2.35 2.59 14.73
CA GLU A 193 -1.94 1.60 13.73
C GLU A 193 -3.13 1.27 12.84
N PHE A 194 -3.05 1.60 11.55
CA PHE A 194 -4.12 1.24 10.60
C PHE A 194 -4.18 -0.27 10.36
N SER A 195 -3.02 -0.93 10.42
CA SER A 195 -2.91 -2.39 10.43
C SER A 195 -3.75 -3.05 9.32
N LEU A 196 -4.57 -4.04 9.64
CA LEU A 196 -5.40 -4.77 8.68
C LEU A 196 -6.52 -3.92 8.04
N LEU A 197 -6.98 -2.84 8.67
CA LEU A 197 -8.15 -2.09 8.20
C LEU A 197 -7.92 -1.48 6.82
N GLN A 198 -6.69 -1.01 6.56
CA GLN A 198 -6.32 -0.39 5.29
C GLN A 198 -6.36 -1.33 4.08
N ARG A 199 -6.44 -2.65 4.29
CA ARG A 199 -6.50 -3.65 3.21
C ARG A 199 -7.79 -4.45 3.14
N CYS A 200 -8.77 -4.13 4.00
CA CYS A 200 -10.07 -4.79 4.01
C CYS A 200 -11.26 -3.81 4.03
N ALA A 201 -11.03 -2.52 3.79
CA ALA A 201 -12.03 -1.46 3.77
C ALA A 201 -12.90 -1.45 2.50
N ALA A 202 -13.49 -2.60 2.13
CA ALA A 202 -14.35 -2.72 0.94
C ALA A 202 -15.58 -1.79 0.96
N HIS A 203 -16.02 -1.37 2.15
CA HIS A 203 -17.10 -0.40 2.35
C HIS A 203 -16.76 1.00 1.80
N TRP A 204 -15.46 1.31 1.66
CA TRP A 204 -14.95 2.59 1.17
C TRP A 204 -13.89 2.41 0.07
N ALA A 205 -14.06 1.38 -0.76
CA ALA A 205 -13.14 1.13 -1.86
C ALA A 205 -13.28 2.15 -3.00
N SER A 206 -12.17 2.37 -3.71
CA SER A 206 -12.11 3.20 -4.91
C SER A 206 -12.88 2.51 -6.04
N LYS A 207 -13.72 3.25 -6.75
CA LYS A 207 -14.42 2.71 -7.92
C LYS A 207 -13.43 2.38 -9.02
N THR A 208 -12.48 3.28 -9.29
CA THR A 208 -11.40 3.08 -10.28
C THR A 208 -10.69 1.74 -10.03
N ASP A 209 -10.20 1.53 -8.81
CA ASP A 209 -9.46 0.31 -8.43
C ASP A 209 -10.32 -0.95 -8.55
N VAL A 210 -11.60 -0.90 -8.15
CA VAL A 210 -12.51 -2.04 -8.24
C VAL A 210 -12.82 -2.41 -9.69
N GLU A 211 -13.07 -1.43 -10.55
CA GLU A 211 -13.33 -1.66 -11.97
C GLU A 211 -12.10 -2.20 -12.70
N GLU A 212 -10.93 -1.62 -12.42
CA GLU A 212 -9.67 -2.06 -13.01
C GLU A 212 -9.29 -3.46 -12.54
N ALA A 213 -9.37 -3.75 -11.23
CA ALA A 213 -9.10 -5.09 -10.70
C ALA A 213 -9.99 -6.17 -11.33
N PHE A 214 -11.28 -5.87 -11.54
CA PHE A 214 -12.19 -6.77 -12.25
C PHE A 214 -11.76 -6.98 -13.70
N MET A 215 -11.38 -5.90 -14.39
CA MET A 215 -10.92 -5.94 -15.77
C MET A 215 -9.59 -6.68 -15.93
N ALA A 216 -8.65 -6.59 -14.99
CA ALA A 216 -7.41 -7.37 -15.00
C ALA A 216 -7.69 -8.87 -15.01
N GLY A 217 -8.58 -9.34 -14.14
CA GLY A 217 -9.00 -10.74 -14.09
C GLY A 217 -9.65 -11.18 -15.41
N ARG A 218 -10.54 -10.34 -15.96
CA ARG A 218 -11.15 -10.60 -17.27
C ARG A 218 -10.10 -10.68 -18.39
N LYS A 219 -9.16 -9.75 -18.43
CA LYS A 219 -8.11 -9.66 -19.45
C LYS A 219 -7.16 -10.84 -19.39
N ALA A 220 -6.79 -11.29 -18.20
CA ALA A 220 -5.96 -12.49 -18.04
C ALA A 220 -6.61 -13.72 -18.69
N VAL A 221 -7.92 -13.91 -18.48
CA VAL A 221 -8.67 -15.00 -19.13
C VAL A 221 -8.74 -14.80 -20.64
N GLN A 222 -9.03 -13.59 -21.12
CA GLN A 222 -9.07 -13.29 -22.56
C GLN A 222 -7.76 -13.65 -23.26
N PHE A 223 -6.63 -13.13 -22.76
CA PHE A 223 -5.31 -13.39 -23.33
C PHE A 223 -4.95 -14.88 -23.28
N ALA A 224 -5.26 -15.58 -22.20
CA ALA A 224 -4.99 -17.02 -22.11
C ALA A 224 -5.76 -17.82 -23.16
N VAL A 225 -7.03 -17.48 -23.41
CA VAL A 225 -7.87 -18.13 -24.44
C VAL A 225 -7.37 -17.80 -25.85
N GLU A 226 -6.79 -16.63 -26.06
CA GLU A 226 -6.08 -16.25 -27.30
C GLU A 226 -4.74 -17.00 -27.48
N GLY A 227 -4.36 -17.86 -26.53
CA GLY A 227 -3.16 -18.70 -26.59
C GLY A 227 -1.94 -18.12 -25.90
N ILE A 228 -2.05 -16.93 -25.28
CA ILE A 228 -0.96 -16.32 -24.52
C ILE A 228 -0.68 -17.14 -23.25
N THR A 229 0.58 -17.24 -22.90
CA THR A 229 1.08 -17.83 -21.66
C THR A 229 2.35 -17.07 -21.25
N ASP A 230 2.81 -17.28 -20.01
CA ASP A 230 4.08 -16.76 -19.52
C ASP A 230 4.11 -15.24 -19.30
N HIS A 231 2.93 -14.63 -19.16
CA HIS A 231 2.77 -13.19 -18.99
C HIS A 231 1.91 -12.85 -17.77
N MET A 232 2.10 -11.64 -17.27
CA MET A 232 1.21 -10.97 -16.33
C MET A 232 0.44 -9.87 -17.06
N VAL A 233 -0.84 -9.67 -16.70
CA VAL A 233 -1.55 -8.44 -17.08
C VAL A 233 -0.96 -7.25 -16.32
N ALA A 234 -0.67 -6.15 -16.99
CA ALA A 234 -0.18 -4.92 -16.36
C ALA A 234 -1.02 -3.72 -16.79
N TYR A 235 -0.95 -2.65 -16.00
CA TYR A 235 -1.67 -1.41 -16.23
C TYR A 235 -0.77 -0.39 -16.88
N GLU A 236 -1.23 0.17 -17.98
CA GLU A 236 -0.60 1.28 -18.66
C GLU A 236 -1.52 2.50 -18.55
N ARG A 237 -1.08 3.49 -17.78
CA ARG A 237 -1.80 4.76 -17.66
C ARG A 237 -1.74 5.52 -18.97
N THR A 238 -2.89 6.02 -19.41
CA THR A 238 -3.01 6.95 -20.52
C THR A 238 -3.94 8.11 -20.15
N VAL A 239 -4.01 9.10 -21.04
CA VAL A 239 -4.90 10.25 -20.89
C VAL A 239 -5.71 10.38 -22.17
N LYS A 240 -7.03 10.40 -22.01
CA LYS A 240 -7.98 10.61 -23.10
C LYS A 240 -8.93 11.73 -22.73
N ASP A 241 -9.02 12.73 -23.61
CA ASP A 241 -9.83 13.94 -23.40
C ASP A 241 -9.55 14.64 -22.04
N GLY A 242 -8.27 14.64 -21.64
CA GLY A 242 -7.82 15.23 -20.37
C GLY A 242 -8.19 14.43 -19.12
N LYS A 243 -8.71 13.20 -19.28
CA LYS A 243 -9.07 12.30 -18.18
C LYS A 243 -8.16 11.09 -18.14
N TYR A 244 -7.90 10.62 -16.93
CA TYR A 244 -7.21 9.37 -16.68
C TYR A 244 -7.94 8.19 -17.34
N GLU A 245 -7.18 7.32 -18.01
CA GLU A 245 -7.63 6.05 -18.57
C GLU A 245 -6.56 4.99 -18.32
N CYS A 246 -6.98 3.72 -18.24
CA CYS A 246 -6.10 2.59 -17.97
C CYS A 246 -6.22 1.55 -19.09
N ASN A 247 -5.11 1.32 -19.79
CA ASN A 247 -4.94 0.24 -20.74
C ASN A 247 -4.42 -1.01 -20.04
N TYR A 248 -4.70 -2.18 -20.63
CA TYR A 248 -4.28 -3.48 -20.12
C TYR A 248 -3.29 -4.10 -21.11
N VAL A 249 -2.03 -4.16 -20.70
CA VAL A 249 -0.92 -4.68 -21.50
C VAL A 249 -0.39 -5.98 -20.89
N LEU A 250 0.53 -6.63 -21.58
CA LEU A 250 1.17 -7.87 -21.16
C LEU A 250 2.64 -7.63 -20.87
N VAL A 251 3.12 -8.15 -19.75
CA VAL A 251 4.54 -8.12 -19.37
C VAL A 251 5.01 -9.55 -19.12
N ASN A 252 6.24 -9.88 -19.54
CA ASN A 252 6.81 -11.20 -19.29
C ASN A 252 6.96 -11.44 -17.79
N LEU A 253 6.59 -12.63 -17.31
CA LEU A 253 6.71 -12.97 -15.89
C LEU A 253 8.16 -12.89 -15.38
N SER A 254 9.15 -13.11 -16.25
CA SER A 254 10.57 -12.99 -15.92
C SER A 254 11.04 -11.56 -15.66
N GLU A 255 10.34 -10.55 -16.17
CA GLU A 255 10.67 -9.13 -15.95
C GLU A 255 10.11 -8.63 -14.62
N VAL A 256 8.96 -9.15 -14.21
CA VAL A 256 8.27 -8.75 -12.96
C VAL A 256 8.87 -9.46 -11.74
N ALA A 257 9.25 -10.72 -11.89
CA ALA A 257 9.77 -11.51 -10.77
C ALA A 257 11.01 -10.86 -10.14
N ASN A 258 10.98 -10.68 -8.81
CA ASN A 258 12.07 -10.15 -7.98
C ASN A 258 12.45 -8.67 -8.18
N THR A 259 11.59 -7.86 -8.82
CA THR A 259 11.82 -6.41 -8.97
C THR A 259 10.74 -5.62 -8.25
N GLU A 260 11.14 -4.75 -7.32
CA GLU A 260 10.22 -3.90 -6.56
C GLU A 260 10.16 -2.47 -7.14
N LYS A 261 8.94 -1.94 -7.33
CA LYS A 261 8.69 -0.55 -7.69
C LYS A 261 8.60 0.32 -6.42
N LYS A 262 9.58 1.22 -6.25
CA LYS A 262 9.61 2.20 -5.15
C LYS A 262 9.07 3.57 -5.56
N ILE A 263 8.76 4.42 -4.59
CA ILE A 263 8.46 5.83 -4.86
C ILE A 263 9.70 6.51 -5.47
N PRO A 264 9.58 7.22 -6.61
CA PRO A 264 10.69 8.00 -7.16
C PRO A 264 11.19 9.06 -6.18
N ARG A 265 12.52 9.26 -6.09
CA ARG A 265 13.11 10.20 -5.12
C ARG A 265 12.63 11.62 -5.34
N GLU A 266 12.40 12.00 -6.59
CA GLU A 266 11.87 13.29 -7.03
C GLU A 266 10.42 13.54 -6.57
N TRP A 267 9.67 12.49 -6.22
CA TRP A 267 8.32 12.61 -5.68
C TRP A 267 8.30 12.81 -4.16
N ILE A 268 9.46 12.66 -3.52
CA ILE A 268 9.68 12.97 -2.11
C ILE A 268 10.32 14.35 -2.04
N ASN A 269 9.84 15.21 -1.14
CA ASN A 269 10.39 16.56 -1.00
C ASN A 269 11.87 16.54 -0.55
N ALA A 270 12.52 17.71 -0.60
CA ALA A 270 13.96 17.81 -0.37
C ALA A 270 14.38 17.37 1.06
N ASP A 271 13.58 17.68 2.07
CA ASP A 271 13.84 17.35 3.48
C ASP A 271 13.46 15.90 3.85
N GLY A 272 12.81 15.16 2.93
CA GLY A 272 12.46 13.76 3.09
C GLY A 272 11.28 13.52 4.04
N THR A 273 10.47 14.55 4.34
CA THR A 273 9.36 14.48 5.30
C THR A 273 7.99 14.72 4.67
N GLY A 274 7.88 14.59 3.35
CA GLY A 274 6.65 14.85 2.60
C GLY A 274 6.75 14.49 1.12
N LEU A 275 5.66 14.70 0.39
CA LEU A 275 5.50 14.33 -1.02
C LEU A 275 5.32 15.58 -1.89
N THR A 276 5.71 15.49 -3.17
CA THR A 276 5.50 16.56 -4.17
C THR A 276 4.15 16.43 -4.86
N GLN A 277 3.81 17.42 -5.70
CA GLN A 277 2.60 17.40 -6.52
C GLN A 277 2.56 16.20 -7.49
N ASP A 278 3.72 15.69 -7.94
CA ASP A 278 3.80 14.55 -8.86
C ASP A 278 3.16 13.29 -8.26
N PHE A 279 3.39 13.04 -6.96
CA PHE A 279 2.72 11.93 -6.26
C PHE A 279 1.21 12.16 -6.17
N ILE A 280 0.79 13.39 -5.89
CA ILE A 280 -0.64 13.75 -5.79
C ILE A 280 -1.34 13.50 -7.14
N ASP A 281 -0.74 13.97 -8.23
CA ASP A 281 -1.29 13.82 -9.59
C ASP A 281 -1.33 12.34 -10.03
N TYR A 282 -0.34 11.55 -9.62
CA TYR A 282 -0.33 10.12 -9.83
C TYR A 282 -1.46 9.40 -9.08
N ALA A 283 -1.63 9.70 -7.79
CA ALA A 283 -2.49 8.94 -6.88
C ALA A 283 -3.97 9.37 -6.91
N LEU A 284 -4.27 10.64 -7.19
CA LEU A 284 -5.65 11.16 -7.19
C LEU A 284 -6.59 10.35 -8.10
N PRO A 285 -6.29 10.09 -9.38
CA PRO A 285 -7.19 9.32 -10.25
C PRO A 285 -7.49 7.89 -9.74
N LEU A 286 -6.56 7.30 -8.99
CA LEU A 286 -6.64 5.93 -8.50
C LEU A 286 -7.62 5.78 -7.33
N ILE A 287 -7.97 6.87 -6.65
CA ILE A 287 -8.90 6.87 -5.50
C ILE A 287 -10.33 7.33 -5.86
N GLU A 288 -10.57 7.67 -7.14
CA GLU A 288 -11.82 8.28 -7.59
C GLU A 288 -13.02 7.32 -7.56
N GLY A 289 -14.18 7.89 -7.22
CA GLY A 289 -15.49 7.23 -7.15
C GLY A 289 -15.64 6.14 -6.09
N GLU A 290 -16.88 5.67 -5.88
CA GLU A 290 -17.26 4.69 -4.85
C GLU A 290 -17.77 3.36 -5.44
N SER A 291 -17.32 2.23 -4.87
CA SER A 291 -17.69 0.87 -5.30
C SER A 291 -19.10 0.40 -4.90
N LYS A 292 -19.83 1.18 -4.08
CA LYS A 292 -21.24 0.96 -3.64
C LYS A 292 -21.60 -0.53 -3.38
N PRO A 293 -20.93 -1.22 -2.44
CA PRO A 293 -21.28 -2.59 -2.10
C PRO A 293 -22.69 -2.67 -1.48
N PRO A 294 -23.40 -3.80 -1.64
CA PRO A 294 -24.72 -3.97 -1.03
C PRO A 294 -24.65 -3.90 0.49
N ILE A 295 -25.62 -3.22 1.09
CA ILE A 295 -25.80 -3.08 2.54
C ILE A 295 -27.05 -3.84 2.97
N GLU A 296 -26.99 -4.56 4.07
CA GLU A 296 -28.08 -5.31 4.70
C GLU A 296 -28.05 -5.00 6.20
N ASP A 297 -29.19 -4.60 6.77
CA ASP A 297 -29.33 -4.18 8.18
C ASP A 297 -28.28 -3.15 8.64
N GLY A 298 -27.88 -2.24 7.74
CA GLY A 298 -26.89 -1.20 8.02
C GLY A 298 -25.43 -1.65 7.92
N LEU A 299 -25.14 -2.90 7.54
CA LEU A 299 -23.79 -3.45 7.42
C LEU A 299 -23.47 -3.94 5.99
N PRO A 300 -22.19 -3.94 5.57
CA PRO A 300 -21.79 -4.50 4.28
C PRO A 300 -22.14 -5.98 4.16
N ARG A 301 -22.84 -6.34 3.08
CA ARG A 301 -23.20 -7.73 2.77
C ARG A 301 -22.10 -8.41 1.93
N PHE A 302 -21.20 -9.11 2.60
CA PHE A 302 -20.13 -9.88 1.95
C PHE A 302 -20.63 -11.15 1.25
N ALA A 303 -20.00 -11.50 0.12
CA ALA A 303 -20.32 -12.70 -0.63
C ALA A 303 -19.96 -13.97 0.17
N LYS A 304 -20.86 -14.95 0.17
CA LYS A 304 -20.63 -16.30 0.72
C LYS A 304 -20.60 -17.31 -0.42
N LEU A 305 -19.41 -17.83 -0.73
CA LEU A 305 -19.23 -18.86 -1.76
C LEU A 305 -19.53 -20.25 -1.18
N LYS A 306 -20.17 -21.13 -1.95
CA LYS A 306 -20.51 -22.50 -1.52
C LYS A 306 -19.29 -23.40 -1.27
N LYS A 307 -18.12 -23.09 -1.87
CA LYS A 307 -16.85 -23.82 -1.76
C LYS A 307 -17.00 -25.36 -1.81
N VAL A 308 -17.54 -25.88 -2.92
CA VAL A 308 -17.72 -27.32 -3.12
C VAL A 308 -16.37 -27.98 -3.40
N LEU A 309 -16.00 -28.98 -2.61
CA LEU A 309 -14.76 -29.74 -2.82
C LEU A 309 -14.90 -30.66 -4.03
N TYR A 310 -13.99 -30.53 -5.00
CA TYR A 310 -13.87 -31.50 -6.09
C TYR A 310 -13.13 -32.75 -5.59
N LYS A 311 -13.72 -33.93 -5.80
CA LYS A 311 -13.06 -35.22 -5.62
C LYS A 311 -12.74 -35.72 -7.02
N ALA A 312 -11.46 -35.92 -7.31
CA ALA A 312 -11.06 -36.64 -8.51
C ALA A 312 -11.39 -38.12 -8.30
N ASP A 313 -12.03 -38.73 -9.29
CA ASP A 313 -12.21 -40.19 -9.37
C ASP A 313 -10.89 -40.89 -9.71
#